data_AF-A0A941HTQ6-F1
#
_entry.id   AF-A0A941HTQ6-F1
#
_cell.length_a   1.000
_cell.length_b   1.000
_cell.length_c   1.000
_cell.angle_alpha   90.00
_cell.angle_beta   90.00
_cell.angle_gamma   90.00
#
_symmetry.space_group_name_H-M   'P 1'
#
loop_
_entity.id
_entity.type
_entity.pdbx_description
1 polymer ?
#
loop_
_entity_poly.entity_id
_entity_poly.type
_entity_poly.pdbx_seq_one_letter_code
_entity_poly.pdbx_strand_id
1 'polypeptide(L)'
;MVNPDWLQTPDSDAMAKAFPEVAGLLGVDGYALIRCQITVLGRADACTVVGESPSGWGFGNAALIMSQSFRFRPKTVDGRAVPGGEIRVPLRLVTPIPPGLASSVGYRPPEASATRLKLVRALAALADVRGTTSADAEVSIGKLFTSSPSPGMSPSLWSDADLAIRAAIREGIPSLIEAVVLENITEYSDEDLLRMFDPANGPGRTPKTLQFTRMRDDRVVGAEVLKMREAARISLCARHDCVAKRIAPEPTP
;
A
#
# COMPACT_ATOMS: atom_id res chain seq x y z
N MET A 1 0.30 8.09 36.28
CA MET A 1 0.56 9.03 35.16
C MET A 1 0.33 10.43 35.68
N VAL A 2 1.17 11.39 35.28
CA VAL A 2 0.99 12.83 35.56
C VAL A 2 0.79 13.49 34.20
N ASN A 3 -0.05 14.52 34.11
CA ASN A 3 -0.26 15.21 32.84
C ASN A 3 1.03 15.98 32.46
N PRO A 4 1.50 15.92 31.19
CA PRO A 4 2.57 16.79 30.74
C PRO A 4 2.15 18.25 30.80
N ASP A 5 2.93 19.05 31.51
CA ASP A 5 3.00 20.49 31.26
C ASP A 5 3.91 20.69 30.03
N TRP A 6 3.41 21.27 28.94
CA TRP A 6 4.13 21.36 27.65
C TRP A 6 4.79 22.74 27.44
N LEU A 7 5.86 22.80 26.63
CA LEU A 7 6.52 24.04 26.16
C LEU A 7 6.74 24.11 24.63
N GLN A 8 6.73 22.99 23.88
CA GLN A 8 6.91 22.96 22.42
C GLN A 8 6.48 21.58 21.85
N THR A 9 6.14 21.50 20.58
CA THR A 9 5.59 20.30 19.89
C THR A 9 6.26 20.16 18.49
N PRO A 10 5.75 19.39 17.48
CA PRO A 10 6.39 19.26 16.17
C PRO A 10 6.72 20.59 15.47
N ASP A 11 7.70 20.60 14.56
CA ASP A 11 7.81 21.65 13.54
C ASP A 11 7.44 21.13 12.13
N SER A 12 7.04 22.04 11.25
CA SER A 12 6.45 21.72 9.94
C SER A 12 7.47 21.27 8.90
N ASP A 13 8.73 21.66 9.06
CA ASP A 13 9.79 21.32 8.13
C ASP A 13 10.28 19.90 8.44
N ALA A 14 10.43 19.56 9.72
CA ALA A 14 10.53 18.20 10.22
C ALA A 14 9.31 17.35 9.86
N MET A 15 8.09 17.93 9.78
CA MET A 15 6.96 17.22 9.20
C MET A 15 7.13 16.99 7.70
N ALA A 16 7.41 18.00 6.86
CA ALA A 16 7.52 17.79 5.41
C ALA A 16 8.71 16.88 5.01
N LYS A 17 9.82 16.93 5.76
CA LYS A 17 10.99 16.04 5.65
C LYS A 17 10.73 14.62 6.15
N ALA A 18 9.57 14.36 6.76
CA ALA A 18 9.22 13.07 7.34
C ALA A 18 7.81 12.56 6.93
N PHE A 19 7.00 13.42 6.30
CA PHE A 19 5.83 13.19 5.48
C PHE A 19 6.36 12.56 4.20
N PRO A 20 6.25 11.25 4.03
CA PRO A 20 6.71 10.59 2.82
C PRO A 20 5.55 10.54 1.79
N GLU A 21 5.86 10.40 0.50
CA GLU A 21 4.91 10.67 -0.59
C GLU A 21 4.51 9.48 -1.50
N VAL A 22 4.10 8.31 -0.93
CA VAL A 22 3.49 7.10 -1.57
C VAL A 22 2.02 7.10 -1.33
N ALA A 23 1.48 7.38 -0.15
CA ALA A 23 0.13 7.93 -0.18
C ALA A 23 0.07 9.27 -0.93
N GLY A 24 1.25 9.82 -1.29
CA GLY A 24 1.42 10.82 -2.34
C GLY A 24 1.57 10.33 -3.79
N LEU A 25 1.92 9.06 -4.07
CA LEU A 25 2.33 8.57 -5.41
C LEU A 25 2.02 7.06 -5.75
N LEU A 26 1.47 6.23 -4.86
CA LEU A 26 0.87 4.90 -5.12
C LEU A 26 -0.41 4.60 -4.29
N GLY A 27 -0.53 5.14 -3.07
CA GLY A 27 -1.44 4.76 -1.98
C GLY A 27 -1.19 3.37 -1.35
N VAL A 28 -0.20 3.15 -0.47
CA VAL A 28 0.13 1.78 0.05
C VAL A 28 0.80 1.75 1.46
N ASP A 29 0.03 1.75 2.57
CA ASP A 29 0.51 1.98 3.97
C ASP A 29 -0.63 1.52 5.10
N GLY A 30 -0.98 1.66 6.48
CA GLY A 30 -0.53 2.04 7.92
C GLY A 30 -1.42 2.51 9.20
N TYR A 31 -0.86 2.73 10.44
CA TYR A 31 -1.32 3.61 11.61
C TYR A 31 -0.22 3.74 12.75
N ALA A 32 -0.23 4.56 13.84
CA ALA A 32 0.72 4.51 15.02
C ALA A 32 0.37 5.28 16.36
N LEU A 33 1.16 5.02 17.44
CA LEU A 33 1.14 5.60 18.81
C LEU A 33 2.59 5.74 19.38
N ILE A 34 2.95 6.73 20.22
CA ILE A 34 4.27 6.83 20.95
C ILE A 34 4.15 7.13 22.48
N ARG A 35 5.28 7.21 23.20
CA ARG A 35 5.45 7.47 24.64
C ARG A 35 6.81 8.11 24.92
N CYS A 36 6.88 9.16 25.75
CA CYS A 36 8.11 9.91 26.03
C CYS A 36 8.34 10.12 27.54
N GLN A 37 9.54 10.56 27.90
CA GLN A 37 9.93 11.07 29.22
C GLN A 37 10.14 12.59 29.16
N ILE A 38 10.06 13.25 30.32
CA ILE A 38 10.28 14.70 30.48
C ILE A 38 11.60 14.98 31.22
N THR A 39 12.49 15.78 30.62
CA THR A 39 13.76 16.21 31.25
C THR A 39 13.61 17.42 32.16
N VAL A 40 14.62 17.70 33.00
CA VAL A 40 14.69 18.91 33.86
C VAL A 40 14.75 20.23 33.08
N LEU A 41 15.27 20.21 31.85
CA LEU A 41 15.24 21.36 30.93
C LEU A 41 13.94 21.42 30.14
N GLY A 42 13.02 20.48 30.35
CA GLY A 42 11.76 20.47 29.63
C GLY A 42 11.91 20.04 28.18
N ARG A 43 12.53 18.89 27.91
CA ARG A 43 12.53 18.25 26.58
C ARG A 43 11.71 16.98 26.60
N ALA A 44 11.14 16.59 25.46
CA ALA A 44 10.89 15.17 25.26
C ALA A 44 12.25 14.48 25.17
N ASP A 45 12.34 13.35 25.84
CA ASP A 45 13.46 12.45 25.77
C ASP A 45 12.92 11.02 25.85
N ALA A 46 13.69 10.03 25.40
CA ALA A 46 13.27 8.63 25.33
C ALA A 46 11.84 8.43 24.72
N CYS A 47 11.53 9.12 23.63
CA CYS A 47 10.31 8.91 22.86
C CYS A 47 10.31 7.54 22.13
N THR A 48 9.23 6.76 22.25
CA THR A 48 9.15 5.34 21.87
C THR A 48 7.78 4.96 21.31
N VAL A 49 7.72 4.25 20.17
CA VAL A 49 6.45 3.80 19.53
C VAL A 49 5.75 2.70 20.35
N VAL A 50 4.42 2.60 20.25
CA VAL A 50 3.55 1.72 21.09
C VAL A 50 2.45 0.97 20.29
N GLY A 51 2.27 1.17 18.97
CA GLY A 51 1.40 0.30 18.14
C GLY A 51 0.78 0.98 16.91
N GLU A 52 0.57 0.24 15.80
CA GLU A 52 0.53 0.73 14.40
C GLU A 52 -0.35 -0.16 13.45
N SER A 53 -1.14 0.34 12.46
CA SER A 53 -2.27 -0.41 11.76
C SER A 53 -3.06 0.22 10.53
N PRO A 54 -2.98 -0.22 9.25
CA PRO A 54 -2.38 -1.44 8.70
C PRO A 54 -0.86 -1.42 8.73
N SER A 55 -0.27 -2.02 9.75
CA SER A 55 0.99 -1.60 10.37
C SER A 55 2.08 -1.06 9.43
N GLY A 56 2.34 0.25 9.52
CA GLY A 56 3.41 0.97 8.83
C GLY A 56 2.94 1.83 7.67
N TRP A 57 2.23 2.96 7.91
CA TRP A 57 1.90 3.85 6.75
C TRP A 57 3.25 4.55 6.47
N GLY A 58 3.71 5.22 7.51
CA GLY A 58 5.06 4.99 8.01
C GLY A 58 5.06 5.17 9.53
N PHE A 59 3.90 4.99 10.17
CA PHE A 59 3.23 6.01 10.97
C PHE A 59 3.97 6.30 12.30
N GLY A 60 4.82 5.37 12.77
CA GLY A 60 5.66 5.51 13.96
C GLY A 60 6.96 6.30 13.81
N ASN A 61 7.35 6.77 12.62
CA ASN A 61 8.65 7.39 12.34
C ASN A 61 8.72 8.95 12.38
N ALA A 62 7.99 9.71 11.55
CA ALA A 62 7.78 11.15 11.74
C ALA A 62 7.15 11.44 13.10
N ALA A 63 6.42 10.50 13.69
CA ALA A 63 6.11 10.54 15.12
C ALA A 63 7.33 10.90 16.00
N LEU A 64 8.47 10.28 15.72
CA LEU A 64 9.74 10.46 16.40
C LEU A 64 10.57 11.61 15.81
N ILE A 65 10.51 11.87 14.51
CA ILE A 65 11.21 13.02 13.88
C ILE A 65 10.59 14.34 14.38
N MET A 66 9.25 14.40 14.42
CA MET A 66 8.49 15.45 15.10
C MET A 66 8.86 15.57 16.59
N SER A 67 9.19 14.45 17.27
CA SER A 67 9.49 14.47 18.71
C SER A 67 10.73 15.26 19.09
N GLN A 68 11.63 15.53 18.15
CA GLN A 68 12.88 16.26 18.38
C GLN A 68 12.64 17.73 18.77
N SER A 69 11.55 18.34 18.32
CA SER A 69 11.14 19.69 18.70
C SER A 69 10.24 19.74 19.94
N PHE A 70 9.88 18.62 20.58
CA PHE A 70 9.01 18.61 21.77
C PHE A 70 9.72 19.17 23.03
N ARG A 71 9.00 20.00 23.81
CA ARG A 71 9.44 20.58 25.10
C ARG A 71 8.30 20.58 26.13
N PHE A 72 8.63 20.71 27.42
CA PHE A 72 7.74 20.56 28.58
C PHE A 72 8.12 21.53 29.70
N ARG A 73 7.26 21.83 30.68
CA ARG A 73 7.81 22.23 31.99
C ARG A 73 8.25 20.96 32.72
N PRO A 74 9.43 20.96 33.36
CA PRO A 74 9.77 19.89 34.29
C PRO A 74 8.75 19.89 35.43
N LYS A 75 8.49 18.70 36.00
CA LYS A 75 7.79 18.59 37.28
C LYS A 75 8.56 19.43 38.31
N THR A 76 7.87 20.21 39.14
CA THR A 76 8.50 20.95 40.23
C THR A 76 8.13 20.37 41.60
N VAL A 77 9.03 20.53 42.56
CA VAL A 77 8.84 20.28 43.99
C VAL A 77 9.46 21.46 44.72
N ASP A 78 8.70 22.11 45.62
CA ASP A 78 9.14 23.28 46.40
C ASP A 78 9.81 24.38 45.56
N GLY A 79 9.25 24.64 44.38
CA GLY A 79 9.75 25.62 43.41
C GLY A 79 10.93 25.19 42.54
N ARG A 80 11.45 23.96 42.69
CA ARG A 80 12.62 23.45 41.93
C ARG A 80 12.23 22.34 40.95
N ALA A 81 12.83 22.37 39.76
CA ALA A 81 12.64 21.37 38.71
C ALA A 81 13.23 19.99 39.07
N VAL A 82 12.50 18.91 38.78
CA VAL A 82 12.93 17.51 38.98
C VAL A 82 12.61 16.65 37.74
N PRO A 83 13.42 15.62 37.42
CA PRO A 83 13.17 14.72 36.29
C PRO A 83 12.07 13.69 36.58
N GLY A 84 11.65 12.93 35.56
CA GLY A 84 10.93 11.66 35.74
C GLY A 84 9.42 11.70 35.54
N GLY A 85 8.93 12.45 34.54
CA GLY A 85 7.54 12.34 34.07
C GLY A 85 7.43 11.46 32.82
N GLU A 86 6.85 10.26 32.92
CA GLU A 86 6.44 9.46 31.74
C GLU A 86 5.08 9.91 31.22
N ILE A 87 4.96 10.01 29.89
CA ILE A 87 3.75 10.38 29.14
C ILE A 87 3.54 9.51 27.89
N ARG A 88 2.31 9.45 27.36
CA ARG A 88 1.96 8.81 26.07
C ARG A 88 1.48 9.84 25.04
N VAL A 89 1.83 9.66 23.76
CA VAL A 89 1.72 10.66 22.69
C VAL A 89 1.45 9.98 21.32
N PRO A 90 0.23 10.01 20.72
CA PRO A 90 -0.07 9.28 19.46
C PRO A 90 0.20 10.03 18.13
N LEU A 91 0.76 9.41 17.06
CA LEU A 91 1.31 10.09 15.84
C LEU A 91 1.28 9.25 14.50
N ARG A 92 1.67 9.83 13.33
CA ARG A 92 1.37 9.33 11.93
C ARG A 92 2.39 9.75 10.76
N LEU A 93 2.41 9.10 9.53
CA LEU A 93 3.26 9.22 8.24
C LEU A 93 2.67 8.49 6.96
N VAL A 94 3.36 8.20 5.83
CA VAL A 94 3.02 7.33 4.63
C VAL A 94 4.22 7.19 3.62
N THR A 95 4.79 6.05 3.16
CA THR A 95 6.08 5.78 2.38
C THR A 95 6.40 6.61 1.06
N PRO A 96 7.40 6.38 0.14
CA PRO A 96 7.64 7.28 -1.07
C PRO A 96 8.09 6.64 -2.47
N ILE A 97 7.50 7.02 -3.66
CA ILE A 97 7.82 6.46 -5.04
C ILE A 97 7.56 7.39 -6.28
N PRO A 98 8.61 7.79 -7.06
CA PRO A 98 8.51 8.51 -8.36
C PRO A 98 8.45 7.64 -9.66
N PRO A 99 8.51 8.21 -10.91
CA PRO A 99 7.84 7.68 -12.12
C PRO A 99 8.52 6.49 -12.85
N GLY A 100 9.29 5.67 -12.14
CA GLY A 100 10.18 4.65 -12.72
C GLY A 100 9.71 3.19 -12.63
N LEU A 101 8.61 2.89 -11.94
CA LEU A 101 8.07 1.51 -11.80
C LEU A 101 7.33 1.01 -13.07
N ALA A 102 7.47 1.74 -14.17
CA ALA A 102 6.71 1.62 -15.41
C ALA A 102 7.26 0.58 -16.42
N SER A 103 8.02 -0.43 -15.95
CA SER A 103 8.46 -1.55 -16.78
C SER A 103 8.38 -2.87 -16.01
N SER A 104 7.46 -3.72 -16.46
CA SER A 104 7.22 -5.12 -16.08
C SER A 104 8.42 -5.86 -15.49
N VAL A 105 8.29 -6.35 -14.25
CA VAL A 105 9.29 -7.14 -13.54
C VAL A 105 9.43 -8.53 -14.16
N GLY A 106 10.23 -8.63 -15.24
CA GLY A 106 10.66 -9.88 -15.89
C GLY A 106 9.58 -10.69 -16.62
N TYR A 107 8.31 -10.56 -16.25
CA TYR A 107 7.21 -11.33 -16.82
C TYR A 107 6.84 -10.86 -18.23
N ARG A 108 7.43 -11.51 -19.24
CA ARG A 108 6.89 -11.55 -20.60
C ARG A 108 5.79 -12.62 -20.61
N PRO A 109 4.51 -12.29 -20.85
CA PRO A 109 3.48 -13.31 -21.01
C PRO A 109 3.84 -14.20 -22.22
N PRO A 110 3.57 -15.51 -22.17
CA PRO A 110 3.96 -16.42 -23.23
C PRO A 110 3.18 -16.10 -24.52
N GLU A 111 3.88 -16.18 -25.65
CA GLU A 111 3.29 -15.79 -26.94
C GLU A 111 2.24 -16.81 -27.38
N ALA A 112 1.01 -16.32 -27.56
CA ALA A 112 -0.17 -17.13 -27.82
C ALA A 112 -0.78 -16.78 -29.19
N SER A 113 -1.18 -17.81 -29.94
CA SER A 113 -1.91 -17.63 -31.19
C SER A 113 -3.26 -16.93 -30.95
N ALA A 114 -3.83 -16.29 -31.98
CA ALA A 114 -5.17 -15.69 -31.89
C ALA A 114 -6.26 -16.71 -31.54
N THR A 115 -6.03 -18.01 -31.81
CA THR A 115 -6.89 -19.12 -31.38
C THR A 115 -6.69 -19.42 -29.89
N ARG A 116 -5.45 -19.56 -29.44
CA ARG A 116 -5.09 -19.78 -28.03
C ARG A 116 -5.58 -18.64 -27.12
N LEU A 117 -5.53 -17.39 -27.57
CA LEU A 117 -6.08 -16.25 -26.81
C LEU A 117 -7.63 -16.27 -26.70
N LYS A 118 -8.35 -16.76 -27.71
CA LYS A 118 -9.80 -16.99 -27.60
C LYS A 118 -10.11 -18.10 -26.58
N LEU A 119 -9.28 -19.14 -26.56
CA LEU A 119 -9.39 -20.25 -25.62
C LEU A 119 -9.07 -19.81 -24.18
N VAL A 120 -8.00 -19.05 -23.95
CA VAL A 120 -7.70 -18.39 -22.65
C VAL A 120 -8.92 -17.63 -22.13
N ARG A 121 -9.61 -16.86 -22.97
CA ARG A 121 -10.80 -16.09 -22.58
C ARG A 121 -12.00 -16.96 -22.22
N ALA A 122 -12.24 -18.03 -22.99
CA ALA A 122 -13.28 -19.00 -22.66
C ALA A 122 -12.98 -19.71 -21.32
N LEU A 123 -11.71 -20.05 -21.07
CA LEU A 123 -11.26 -20.67 -19.83
C LEU A 123 -11.31 -19.70 -18.64
N ALA A 124 -10.92 -18.45 -18.81
CA ALA A 124 -11.04 -17.38 -17.82
C ALA A 124 -12.50 -17.12 -17.42
N ALA A 125 -13.44 -17.16 -18.37
CA ALA A 125 -14.88 -17.04 -18.11
C ALA A 125 -15.48 -18.27 -17.39
N LEU A 126 -14.76 -19.40 -17.34
CA LEU A 126 -15.14 -20.64 -16.65
C LEU A 126 -14.33 -20.86 -15.35
N ALA A 127 -13.39 -19.97 -15.02
CA ALA A 127 -12.46 -20.13 -13.92
C ALA A 127 -13.02 -19.56 -12.59
N ASP A 128 -13.47 -20.45 -11.70
CA ASP A 128 -13.48 -20.14 -10.25
C ASP A 128 -12.03 -20.08 -9.75
N VAL A 129 -11.40 -18.92 -9.91
CA VAL A 129 -10.09 -18.62 -9.28
C VAL A 129 -10.32 -18.39 -7.79
N ARG A 130 -10.42 -19.50 -7.05
CA ARG A 130 -10.74 -19.55 -5.62
C ARG A 130 -9.97 -18.50 -4.81
N GLY A 131 -10.70 -17.51 -4.29
CA GLY A 131 -10.16 -16.43 -3.45
C GLY A 131 -9.96 -15.10 -4.16
N THR A 132 -10.12 -15.02 -5.48
CA THR A 132 -10.09 -13.76 -6.25
C THR A 132 -11.26 -13.66 -7.22
N THR A 133 -12.49 -13.69 -6.69
CA THR A 133 -13.57 -12.96 -7.39
C THR A 133 -13.25 -11.46 -7.35
N SER A 134 -13.77 -10.67 -8.29
CA SER A 134 -13.60 -9.22 -8.25
C SER A 134 -14.19 -8.59 -6.99
N ALA A 135 -15.29 -9.16 -6.48
CA ALA A 135 -15.89 -8.76 -5.21
C ALA A 135 -14.95 -9.02 -4.02
N ASP A 136 -14.33 -10.19 -3.92
CA ASP A 136 -13.42 -10.53 -2.80
C ASP A 136 -12.16 -9.65 -2.81
N ALA A 137 -11.65 -9.32 -4.00
CA ALA A 137 -10.55 -8.38 -4.18
C ALA A 137 -10.96 -6.96 -3.78
N GLU A 138 -12.07 -6.42 -4.30
CA GLU A 138 -12.58 -5.08 -3.93
C GLU A 138 -12.89 -4.97 -2.42
N VAL A 139 -13.42 -6.03 -1.80
CA VAL A 139 -13.64 -6.11 -0.36
C VAL A 139 -12.33 -6.17 0.43
N SER A 140 -11.28 -6.79 -0.10
CA SER A 140 -9.99 -6.93 0.59
C SER A 140 -9.11 -5.68 0.48
N ILE A 141 -9.08 -5.02 -0.68
CA ILE A 141 -8.51 -3.68 -0.80
C ILE A 141 -9.35 -2.65 -0.04
N GLY A 142 -10.68 -2.84 -0.02
CA GLY A 142 -11.59 -2.10 0.85
C GLY A 142 -11.27 -2.20 2.35
N LYS A 143 -10.55 -3.24 2.79
CA LYS A 143 -10.06 -3.40 4.18
C LYS A 143 -8.70 -2.73 4.44
N LEU A 144 -7.91 -2.41 3.41
CA LEU A 144 -6.64 -1.70 3.60
C LEU A 144 -6.90 -0.21 3.91
N PHE A 145 -7.74 0.44 3.11
CA PHE A 145 -8.08 1.85 3.23
C PHE A 145 -9.06 2.19 4.38
N THR A 146 -9.33 1.25 5.30
CA THR A 146 -10.24 1.49 6.46
C THR A 146 -9.68 2.45 7.50
N SER A 147 -8.36 2.57 7.60
CA SER A 147 -7.70 3.44 8.58
C SER A 147 -7.29 4.76 7.95
N SER A 148 -7.81 5.87 8.49
CA SER A 148 -7.58 7.23 7.98
C SER A 148 -6.09 7.63 7.94
N PRO A 149 -5.69 8.56 7.05
CA PRO A 149 -4.30 9.02 6.84
C PRO A 149 -3.76 9.96 7.95
N SER A 150 -2.72 10.73 7.65
CA SER A 150 -1.61 11.02 8.56
C SER A 150 -1.40 12.49 8.95
N PRO A 151 -0.85 12.76 10.15
CA PRO A 151 0.29 13.65 10.31
C PRO A 151 1.36 13.37 9.27
N GLY A 152 1.55 14.34 8.38
CA GLY A 152 2.29 14.15 7.15
C GLY A 152 1.54 13.36 6.08
N MET A 153 0.32 13.77 5.67
CA MET A 153 -0.32 13.30 4.43
C MET A 153 -1.28 14.34 3.79
N SER A 154 -1.55 14.18 2.49
CA SER A 154 -2.37 15.07 1.64
C SER A 154 -3.72 14.40 1.29
N PRO A 155 -4.88 14.96 1.70
CA PRO A 155 -6.16 14.26 1.60
C PRO A 155 -6.72 14.01 0.20
N SER A 156 -6.56 14.94 -0.75
CA SER A 156 -7.06 14.77 -2.12
C SER A 156 -6.23 13.74 -2.89
N LEU A 157 -4.91 13.83 -2.73
CA LEU A 157 -3.91 12.87 -3.23
C LEU A 157 -4.19 11.45 -2.69
N TRP A 158 -4.62 11.36 -1.43
CA TRP A 158 -5.06 10.13 -0.77
C TRP A 158 -6.40 9.59 -1.29
N SER A 159 -7.43 10.42 -1.48
CA SER A 159 -8.74 9.98 -1.97
C SER A 159 -8.74 9.62 -3.44
N ASP A 160 -7.96 10.36 -4.25
CA ASP A 160 -7.73 10.01 -5.64
C ASP A 160 -6.89 8.74 -5.77
N ALA A 161 -5.99 8.44 -4.82
CA ALA A 161 -5.31 7.17 -4.77
C ALA A 161 -6.28 6.01 -4.49
N ASP A 162 -7.16 6.08 -3.47
CA ASP A 162 -8.16 5.03 -3.22
C ASP A 162 -9.06 4.76 -4.43
N LEU A 163 -9.61 5.82 -5.04
CA LEU A 163 -10.45 5.69 -6.24
C LEU A 163 -9.69 5.08 -7.42
N ALA A 164 -8.48 5.58 -7.69
CA ALA A 164 -7.67 5.11 -8.81
C ALA A 164 -7.19 3.66 -8.60
N ILE A 165 -6.89 3.27 -7.36
CA ILE A 165 -6.58 1.88 -6.98
C ILE A 165 -7.79 0.96 -7.22
N ARG A 166 -8.99 1.34 -6.76
CA ARG A 166 -10.21 0.54 -6.97
C ARG A 166 -10.55 0.36 -8.44
N ALA A 167 -10.50 1.45 -9.22
CA ALA A 167 -10.75 1.40 -10.66
C ALA A 167 -9.73 0.51 -11.37
N ALA A 168 -8.44 0.74 -11.13
CA ALA A 168 -7.38 -0.03 -11.77
C ALA A 168 -7.40 -1.53 -11.38
N ILE A 169 -7.78 -1.87 -10.15
CA ILE A 169 -7.99 -3.26 -9.73
C ILE A 169 -9.15 -3.89 -10.50
N ARG A 170 -10.32 -3.23 -10.54
CA ARG A 170 -11.49 -3.71 -11.30
C ARG A 170 -11.18 -3.97 -12.76
N GLU A 171 -10.46 -3.04 -13.39
CA GLU A 171 -10.06 -3.11 -14.81
C GLU A 171 -8.92 -4.11 -15.05
N GLY A 172 -8.04 -4.31 -14.06
CA GLY A 172 -6.92 -5.26 -14.12
C GLY A 172 -7.31 -6.71 -13.82
N ILE A 173 -8.37 -6.98 -13.06
CA ILE A 173 -8.77 -8.36 -12.67
C ILE A 173 -9.03 -9.28 -13.88
N PRO A 174 -9.73 -8.86 -14.96
CA PRO A 174 -9.85 -9.69 -16.16
C PRO A 174 -8.48 -10.02 -16.79
N SER A 175 -7.56 -9.06 -16.84
CA SER A 175 -6.19 -9.26 -17.34
C SER A 175 -5.40 -10.22 -16.44
N LEU A 176 -5.60 -10.16 -15.12
CA LEU A 176 -5.03 -11.09 -14.14
C LEU A 176 -5.54 -12.51 -14.35
N ILE A 177 -6.85 -12.71 -14.54
CA ILE A 177 -7.41 -14.04 -14.78
C ILE A 177 -6.95 -14.57 -16.15
N GLU A 178 -6.96 -13.76 -17.22
CA GLU A 178 -6.40 -14.16 -18.52
C GLU A 178 -4.91 -14.53 -18.42
N ALA A 179 -4.11 -13.77 -17.69
CA ALA A 179 -2.67 -14.03 -17.54
C ALA A 179 -2.37 -15.30 -16.72
N VAL A 180 -3.07 -15.52 -15.60
CA VAL A 180 -2.95 -16.74 -14.79
C VAL A 180 -3.40 -17.97 -15.57
N VAL A 181 -4.53 -17.88 -16.28
CA VAL A 181 -5.01 -18.98 -17.13
C VAL A 181 -4.03 -19.28 -18.26
N LEU A 182 -3.52 -18.25 -18.95
CA LEU A 182 -2.53 -18.41 -20.02
C LEU A 182 -1.25 -19.10 -19.54
N GLU A 183 -0.72 -18.72 -18.37
CA GLU A 183 0.43 -19.40 -17.75
C GLU A 183 0.14 -20.88 -17.49
N ASN A 184 -1.01 -21.18 -16.86
CA ASN A 184 -1.38 -22.54 -16.43
C ASN A 184 -1.73 -23.50 -17.58
N ILE A 185 -1.92 -23.00 -18.82
CA ILE A 185 -2.16 -23.83 -20.01
C ILE A 185 -0.96 -23.95 -20.96
N THR A 186 0.20 -23.38 -20.62
CA THR A 186 1.39 -23.35 -21.50
C THR A 186 1.85 -24.72 -21.98
N GLU A 187 1.81 -25.74 -21.11
CA GLU A 187 2.28 -27.11 -21.39
C GLU A 187 1.34 -27.94 -22.31
N TYR A 188 0.12 -27.45 -22.59
CA TYR A 188 -0.89 -28.20 -23.33
C TYR A 188 -0.95 -27.77 -24.81
N SER A 189 -1.28 -28.71 -25.70
CA SER A 189 -1.58 -28.39 -27.10
C SER A 189 -2.97 -27.75 -27.24
N ASP A 190 -3.20 -26.97 -28.30
CA ASP A 190 -4.52 -26.40 -28.58
C ASP A 190 -5.58 -27.52 -28.80
N GLU A 191 -5.19 -28.67 -29.37
CA GLU A 191 -6.08 -29.82 -29.52
C GLU A 191 -6.46 -30.46 -28.19
N ASP A 192 -5.52 -30.62 -27.26
CA ASP A 192 -5.77 -31.30 -25.99
C ASP A 192 -6.63 -30.44 -25.06
N LEU A 193 -6.42 -29.11 -25.08
CA LEU A 193 -7.32 -28.18 -24.43
C LEU A 193 -8.73 -28.23 -25.05
N LEU A 194 -8.86 -28.26 -26.39
CA LEU A 194 -10.17 -28.40 -27.04
C LEU A 194 -10.86 -29.72 -26.67
N ARG A 195 -10.12 -30.84 -26.54
CA ARG A 195 -10.65 -32.13 -26.05
C ARG A 195 -11.08 -32.07 -24.58
N MET A 196 -10.32 -31.38 -23.72
CA MET A 196 -10.63 -31.23 -22.28
C MET A 196 -11.89 -30.40 -22.00
N PHE A 197 -12.29 -29.54 -22.94
CA PHE A 197 -13.42 -28.62 -22.79
C PHE A 197 -14.54 -28.86 -23.82
N ASP A 198 -14.51 -30.00 -24.53
CA ASP A 198 -15.57 -30.45 -25.44
C ASP A 198 -16.89 -30.71 -24.66
N PRO A 199 -18.01 -30.02 -24.99
CA PRO A 199 -19.31 -30.26 -24.37
C PRO A 199 -19.81 -31.71 -24.48
N ALA A 200 -19.38 -32.48 -25.48
CA ALA A 200 -19.72 -33.89 -25.62
C ALA A 200 -19.14 -34.77 -24.50
N ASN A 201 -18.06 -34.32 -23.84
CA ASN A 201 -17.47 -34.99 -22.67
C ASN A 201 -18.22 -34.69 -21.35
N GLY A 202 -19.33 -33.95 -21.40
CA GLY A 202 -20.24 -33.73 -20.29
C GLY A 202 -20.07 -32.37 -19.60
N PRO A 203 -20.90 -32.08 -18.56
CA PRO A 203 -21.00 -30.74 -17.99
C PRO A 203 -19.76 -30.37 -17.16
N GLY A 204 -18.85 -29.62 -17.78
CA GLY A 204 -18.17 -28.46 -17.17
C GLY A 204 -17.28 -28.73 -15.97
N ARG A 205 -16.75 -29.95 -15.78
CA ARG A 205 -15.65 -30.17 -14.84
C ARG A 205 -14.36 -29.68 -15.48
N THR A 206 -13.86 -28.52 -15.05
CA THR A 206 -12.45 -28.21 -15.21
C THR A 206 -11.62 -29.42 -14.73
N PRO A 207 -10.64 -29.90 -15.52
CA PRO A 207 -9.76 -30.98 -15.08
C PRO A 207 -9.21 -30.70 -13.68
N LYS A 208 -9.05 -31.71 -12.82
CA LYS A 208 -8.47 -31.49 -11.48
C LYS A 208 -7.07 -30.85 -11.54
N THR A 209 -6.36 -31.03 -12.66
CA THR A 209 -5.09 -30.37 -13.01
C THR A 209 -5.20 -28.85 -13.16
N LEU A 210 -6.37 -28.34 -13.54
CA LEU A 210 -6.70 -26.91 -13.65
C LEU A 210 -7.50 -26.38 -12.43
N GLN A 211 -7.54 -27.13 -11.33
CA GLN A 211 -7.82 -26.51 -10.04
C GLN A 211 -6.57 -25.72 -9.64
N PHE A 212 -6.69 -24.39 -9.53
CA PHE A 212 -5.60 -23.42 -9.26
C PHE A 212 -4.94 -23.56 -7.85
N THR A 213 -4.95 -24.76 -7.26
CA THR A 213 -4.53 -25.06 -5.88
C THR A 213 -3.01 -25.17 -5.71
N ARG A 214 -2.25 -24.79 -6.75
CA ARG A 214 -0.80 -24.56 -6.71
C ARG A 214 -0.46 -23.32 -7.54
N MET A 215 -0.80 -22.14 -7.02
CA MET A 215 -0.10 -20.91 -7.40
C MET A 215 1.40 -21.18 -7.20
N ARG A 216 2.18 -21.15 -8.29
CA ARG A 216 3.58 -21.59 -8.30
C ARG A 216 4.56 -20.52 -8.78
N ASP A 217 4.04 -19.37 -9.21
CA ASP A 217 4.83 -18.16 -9.41
C ASP A 217 4.02 -16.91 -9.03
N ASP A 218 4.49 -16.17 -8.02
CA ASP A 218 3.85 -14.92 -7.60
C ASP A 218 4.03 -13.80 -8.65
N ARG A 219 4.89 -13.99 -9.66
CA ARG A 219 5.22 -12.99 -10.68
C ARG A 219 4.02 -12.56 -11.51
N VAL A 220 3.08 -13.44 -11.85
CA VAL A 220 1.91 -13.07 -12.66
C VAL A 220 0.98 -12.16 -11.85
N VAL A 221 0.66 -12.58 -10.62
CA VAL A 221 -0.16 -11.78 -9.70
C VAL A 221 0.52 -10.43 -9.40
N GLY A 222 1.84 -10.45 -9.13
CA GLY A 222 2.63 -9.24 -8.87
C GLY A 222 2.72 -8.30 -10.07
N ALA A 223 2.90 -8.81 -11.29
CA ALA A 223 2.98 -7.99 -12.50
C ALA A 223 1.65 -7.29 -12.80
N GLU A 224 0.52 -7.96 -12.61
CA GLU A 224 -0.80 -7.37 -12.82
C GLU A 224 -1.16 -6.39 -11.67
N VAL A 225 -0.83 -6.71 -10.41
CA VAL A 225 -0.96 -5.76 -9.28
C VAL A 225 -0.07 -4.52 -9.47
N LEU A 226 1.09 -4.63 -10.13
CA LEU A 226 1.90 -3.48 -10.51
C LEU A 226 1.27 -2.67 -11.65
N LYS A 227 0.67 -3.30 -12.67
CA LYS A 227 -0.13 -2.58 -13.68
C LYS A 227 -1.31 -1.85 -13.04
N MET A 228 -1.99 -2.47 -12.07
CA MET A 228 -3.06 -1.83 -11.30
C MET A 228 -2.53 -0.60 -10.54
N ARG A 229 -1.40 -0.72 -9.83
CA ARG A 229 -0.79 0.41 -9.10
C ARG A 229 -0.27 1.52 -10.02
N GLU A 230 0.28 1.18 -11.18
CA GLU A 230 0.76 2.17 -12.16
C GLU A 230 -0.40 2.87 -12.88
N ALA A 231 -1.46 2.15 -13.26
CA ALA A 231 -2.69 2.76 -13.77
C ALA A 231 -3.33 3.68 -12.71
N ALA A 232 -3.31 3.27 -11.44
CA ALA A 232 -3.74 4.11 -10.33
C ALA A 232 -2.88 5.39 -10.22
N ARG A 233 -1.56 5.27 -10.25
CA ARG A 233 -0.62 6.41 -10.23
C ARG A 233 -0.77 7.33 -11.44
N ILE A 234 -1.02 6.79 -12.64
CA ILE A 234 -1.25 7.60 -13.85
C ILE A 234 -2.56 8.38 -13.72
N SER A 235 -3.65 7.74 -13.27
CA SER A 235 -4.94 8.39 -13.00
C SER A 235 -4.86 9.44 -11.87
N LEU A 236 -3.96 9.25 -10.91
CA LEU A 236 -3.62 10.22 -9.85
C LEU A 236 -2.84 11.41 -10.44
N CYS A 237 -1.68 11.17 -11.05
CA CYS A 237 -0.77 12.21 -11.53
C CYS A 237 -1.22 12.92 -12.82
N ALA A 238 -2.24 12.42 -13.52
CA ALA A 238 -2.94 13.20 -14.55
C ALA A 238 -3.77 14.37 -13.98
N ARG A 239 -3.99 14.40 -12.66
CA ARG A 239 -4.83 15.38 -11.94
C ARG A 239 -4.09 16.12 -10.81
N HIS A 240 -2.84 15.77 -10.54
CA HIS A 240 -2.00 16.33 -9.48
C HIS A 240 -0.56 16.56 -9.98
N ASP A 241 0.10 17.65 -9.57
CA ASP A 241 1.53 17.86 -9.86
C ASP A 241 2.41 16.94 -9.01
N CYS A 242 2.63 15.73 -9.53
CA CYS A 242 3.55 14.73 -9.00
C CYS A 242 5.04 15.02 -9.32
N VAL A 243 5.37 16.11 -10.01
CA VAL A 243 6.75 16.44 -10.38
C VAL A 243 7.40 17.30 -9.29
N ALA A 244 6.68 18.31 -8.77
CA ALA A 244 7.17 19.26 -7.78
C ALA A 244 7.34 18.72 -6.33
N LYS A 245 7.09 17.43 -6.08
CA LYS A 245 7.21 16.79 -4.75
C LYS A 245 8.28 15.71 -4.62
N ARG A 246 9.24 15.68 -5.54
CA ARG A 246 10.51 14.98 -5.31
C ARG A 246 11.48 15.91 -4.57
N ILE A 247 12.07 15.40 -3.49
CA ILE A 247 13.16 16.01 -2.69
C ILE A 247 12.65 17.10 -1.71
N ALA A 248 13.34 17.19 -0.57
CA ALA A 248 12.97 17.99 0.60
C ALA A 248 13.60 19.42 0.56
N PRO A 249 13.22 20.34 1.48
CA PRO A 249 13.36 21.79 1.26
C PRO A 249 14.78 22.35 1.38
N GLU A 250 15.03 23.41 0.61
CA GLU A 250 16.27 24.22 0.62
C GLU A 250 16.43 25.04 1.92
N PRO A 251 17.68 25.29 2.36
CA PRO A 251 17.96 26.23 3.44
C PRO A 251 17.93 27.68 2.92
N THR A 252 17.16 28.56 3.58
CA THR A 252 17.22 30.00 3.32
C THR A 252 18.50 30.63 3.89
N PRO A 253 19.06 31.67 3.23
CA PRO A 253 20.28 32.37 3.66
C PRO A 253 20.07 33.31 4.85
#